data_AF-A0A6C0CSB2-F1
#
_entry.id   AF-A0A6C0CSB2-F1
#
_cell.length_a   1.000
_cell.length_b   1.000
_cell.length_c   1.000
_cell.angle_alpha   90.00
_cell.angle_beta   90.00
_cell.angle_gamma   90.00
#
_symmetry.space_group_name_H-M   'P 1'
#
loop_
_entity.id
_entity.type
_entity.pdbx_description
1 polymer ?
#
loop_
_entity_poly.entity_id
_entity_poly.type
_entity_poly.pdbx_seq_one_letter_code
_entity_poly.pdbx_strand_id
1 'polypeptide(L)'
;MSGFQVPGTLSVTQSSLDDLSLHALQEDVTAQEFTAVRSAATTSQAFTYYIQCEYDINGGITHQASGSGGDDDAWGMAEIALNKATFAGVQEIKFPSAAGIPVPAGLITAKDTDASTISTFAVTLSLTASDQGALSASAAISGADAVSSATAENLLNAQVVQFMKPSASAPSVGASDDDVLTATLTAAELSSDYASELAAIEAAYTIADMVSAWSIAIPSIPLEVDSILSQHARLGGKDSSTVFAAGELMVAATAASYSVAVNDYQGNAVQVVDAANVFAVIKQSA
;
A
#
# COMPACT_ATOMS: atom_id res chain seq x y z
N MET A 1 -3.88 2.25 19.50
CA MET A 1 -4.84 3.26 20.03
C MET A 1 -6.17 2.57 20.30
N SER A 2 -7.11 3.24 20.96
CA SER A 2 -8.45 2.70 21.17
C SER A 2 -9.51 3.80 21.17
N GLY A 3 -10.71 3.50 20.70
CA GLY A 3 -11.82 4.46 20.65
C GLY A 3 -13.17 3.80 20.83
N PHE A 4 -14.21 4.61 21.05
CA PHE A 4 -15.58 4.16 21.23
C PHE A 4 -16.15 3.62 19.92
N GLN A 5 -16.45 2.32 19.88
CA GLN A 5 -16.94 1.64 18.70
C GLN A 5 -18.43 1.91 18.49
N VAL A 6 -18.78 2.30 17.28
CA VAL A 6 -20.17 2.50 16.82
C VAL A 6 -20.43 1.68 15.55
N PRO A 7 -21.69 1.34 15.25
CA PRO A 7 -22.04 0.79 13.94
C PRO A 7 -21.53 1.71 12.83
N GLY A 8 -21.01 1.14 11.74
CA GLY A 8 -20.48 1.91 10.63
C GLY A 8 -19.47 1.13 9.79
N THR A 9 -19.09 1.70 8.66
CA THR A 9 -18.20 1.09 7.68
C THR A 9 -17.13 2.06 7.20
N LEU A 10 -15.92 1.52 6.99
CA LEU A 10 -14.91 2.11 6.13
C LEU A 10 -14.93 1.39 4.77
N SER A 11 -14.99 2.16 3.69
CA SER A 11 -14.76 1.68 2.33
C SER A 11 -13.50 2.34 1.77
N VAL A 12 -12.62 1.55 1.16
CA VAL A 12 -11.35 2.02 0.58
C VAL A 12 -11.25 1.53 -0.86
N THR A 13 -10.97 2.44 -1.79
CA THR A 13 -10.64 2.12 -3.18
C THR A 13 -9.14 2.30 -3.35
N GLN A 14 -8.44 1.22 -3.66
CA GLN A 14 -7.03 1.28 -4.01
C GLN A 14 -6.85 1.70 -5.47
N SER A 15 -5.82 2.48 -5.75
CA SER A 15 -5.37 2.77 -7.12
C SER A 15 -4.99 1.45 -7.79
N SER A 16 -5.48 1.21 -9.01
CA SER A 16 -5.10 0.03 -9.78
C SER A 16 -3.61 0.07 -10.11
N LEU A 17 -2.86 -0.93 -9.67
CA LEU A 17 -1.57 -1.27 -10.25
C LEU A 17 -1.85 -2.00 -11.58
N ASP A 18 -1.13 -1.65 -12.64
CA ASP A 18 -1.31 -2.26 -13.97
C ASP A 18 -1.00 -3.77 -13.89
N ASP A 19 -1.96 -4.62 -14.29
CA ASP A 19 -1.83 -6.08 -14.30
C ASP A 19 -2.34 -6.65 -15.63
N LEU A 20 -1.45 -7.37 -16.31
CA LEU A 20 -1.59 -7.94 -17.65
C LEU A 20 -2.27 -9.32 -17.67
N SER A 21 -2.84 -9.81 -16.56
CA SER A 21 -3.42 -11.16 -16.49
C SER A 21 -4.95 -11.17 -16.46
N LEU A 22 -5.54 -11.03 -17.65
CA LEU A 22 -6.89 -11.54 -17.93
C LEU A 22 -6.89 -13.06 -17.64
N HIS A 23 -7.41 -13.47 -16.47
CA HIS A 23 -8.12 -14.72 -16.12
C HIS A 23 -7.81 -15.22 -14.69
N ALA A 24 -8.73 -15.00 -13.73
CA ALA A 24 -9.08 -15.99 -12.70
C ALA A 24 -10.41 -15.66 -12.00
N LEU A 25 -11.30 -16.66 -11.89
CA LEU A 25 -12.48 -16.71 -11.02
C LEU A 25 -12.07 -17.17 -9.61
N GLN A 26 -12.65 -16.63 -8.52
CA GLN A 26 -13.47 -17.42 -7.57
C GLN A 26 -14.15 -16.61 -6.44
N GLU A 27 -15.22 -17.23 -5.92
CA GLU A 27 -16.34 -16.78 -5.07
C GLU A 27 -16.05 -16.34 -3.62
N ASP A 28 -17.04 -15.66 -3.05
CA ASP A 28 -17.13 -15.16 -1.67
C ASP A 28 -17.40 -16.25 -0.61
N VAL A 29 -16.77 -16.09 0.56
CA VAL A 29 -17.11 -16.78 1.81
C VAL A 29 -17.84 -15.79 2.72
N THR A 30 -19.06 -16.13 3.15
CA THR A 30 -19.81 -15.33 4.13
C THR A 30 -19.72 -15.93 5.53
N ALA A 31 -19.38 -15.08 6.51
CA ALA A 31 -19.54 -15.36 7.93
C ALA A 31 -20.94 -14.93 8.38
N GLN A 32 -21.53 -15.70 9.31
CA GLN A 32 -22.81 -15.39 9.93
C GLN A 32 -22.60 -15.23 11.44
N GLU A 33 -22.99 -14.06 11.99
CA GLU A 33 -22.87 -13.71 13.40
C GLU A 33 -24.18 -14.00 14.17
N PHE A 34 -24.06 -14.42 15.43
CA PHE A 34 -25.14 -14.46 16.40
C PHE A 34 -24.78 -13.60 17.61
N THR A 35 -25.65 -12.67 18.00
CA THR A 35 -25.39 -11.69 19.08
C THR A 35 -26.25 -11.92 20.33
N ALA A 36 -25.75 -11.43 21.46
CA ALA A 36 -26.48 -11.27 22.72
C ALA A 36 -26.15 -9.89 23.33
N VAL A 37 -27.13 -9.25 23.97
CA VAL A 37 -27.01 -7.89 24.54
C VAL A 37 -26.10 -7.91 25.77
N ARG A 38 -25.05 -7.08 25.79
CA ARG A 38 -24.28 -6.78 27.00
C ARG A 38 -24.95 -5.66 27.79
N SER A 39 -25.02 -5.81 29.11
CA SER A 39 -25.61 -4.84 30.05
C SER A 39 -24.67 -3.69 30.45
N ALA A 40 -23.47 -3.62 29.85
CA ALA A 40 -22.54 -2.50 29.98
C ALA A 40 -21.56 -2.50 28.79
N ALA A 41 -21.61 -1.45 27.98
CA ALA A 41 -20.72 -1.24 26.84
C ALA A 41 -19.50 -0.40 27.25
N THR A 42 -18.39 -1.05 27.60
CA THR A 42 -17.07 -0.46 27.33
C THR A 42 -16.65 -0.91 25.94
N THR A 43 -17.31 -0.39 24.91
CA THR A 43 -17.04 -0.72 23.49
C THR A 43 -15.79 0.00 23.03
N SER A 44 -14.66 -0.30 23.66
CA SER A 44 -13.36 0.23 23.24
C SER A 44 -12.77 -0.72 22.19
N GLN A 45 -12.66 -0.27 20.94
CA GLN A 45 -11.99 -1.01 19.88
C GLN A 45 -10.52 -0.59 19.83
N ALA A 46 -9.61 -1.53 20.02
CA ALA A 46 -8.19 -1.29 19.80
C ALA A 46 -7.84 -1.41 18.30
N PHE A 47 -6.98 -0.53 17.81
CA PHE A 47 -6.53 -0.52 16.41
C PHE A 47 -5.10 0.00 16.27
N THR A 48 -4.46 -0.45 15.20
CA THR A 48 -3.08 -0.08 14.81
C THR A 48 -3.08 0.74 13.52
N TYR A 49 -3.88 0.33 12.52
CA TYR A 49 -3.99 0.98 11.22
C TYR A 49 -5.32 1.69 11.07
N TYR A 50 -5.32 2.88 10.49
CA TYR A 50 -6.50 3.74 10.46
C TYR A 50 -6.46 4.79 9.37
N ILE A 51 -7.65 5.27 9.03
CA ILE A 51 -7.88 6.59 8.43
C ILE A 51 -8.65 7.39 9.48
N GLN A 52 -8.03 8.45 9.99
CA GLN A 52 -8.57 9.30 11.05
C GLN A 52 -8.94 10.68 10.48
N CYS A 53 -10.17 11.11 10.76
CA CYS A 53 -10.68 12.43 10.39
C CYS A 53 -11.02 13.22 11.65
N GLU A 54 -10.61 14.48 11.74
CA GLU A 54 -11.09 15.40 12.78
C GLU A 54 -12.45 15.97 12.38
N TYR A 55 -13.46 15.78 13.23
CA TYR A 55 -14.85 16.14 12.95
C TYR A 55 -15.56 16.51 14.26
N ASP A 56 -16.53 17.42 14.18
CA ASP A 56 -17.39 17.76 15.32
C ASP A 56 -18.49 16.70 15.49
N ILE A 57 -18.17 15.64 16.22
CA ILE A 57 -19.10 14.54 16.54
C ILE A 57 -20.29 15.09 17.35
N ASN A 58 -20.01 15.94 18.34
CA ASN A 58 -21.03 16.52 19.22
C ASN A 58 -22.05 17.39 18.47
N GLY A 59 -21.64 18.06 17.39
CA GLY A 59 -22.54 18.83 16.53
C GLY A 59 -23.69 18.01 15.91
N GLY A 60 -23.51 16.69 15.79
CA GLY A 60 -24.53 15.75 15.31
C GLY A 60 -25.34 15.05 16.42
N ILE A 61 -25.03 15.28 17.70
CA ILE A 61 -25.66 14.58 18.82
C ILE A 61 -26.89 15.35 19.33
N THR A 62 -27.99 14.63 19.51
CA THR A 62 -29.19 15.13 20.18
C THR A 62 -29.33 14.47 21.54
N HIS A 63 -29.62 15.25 22.57
CA HIS A 63 -29.90 14.78 23.92
C HIS A 63 -31.36 15.07 24.29
N GLN A 64 -32.01 14.10 24.92
CA GLN A 64 -33.30 14.24 25.56
C GLN A 64 -33.16 13.84 27.02
N ALA A 65 -33.28 14.83 27.90
CA ALA A 65 -33.26 14.59 29.33
C ALA A 65 -34.48 13.77 29.77
N SER A 66 -34.25 12.95 30.79
CA SER A 66 -35.26 12.25 31.57
C SER A 66 -36.40 13.19 31.98
N GLY A 67 -37.63 12.77 31.70
CA GLY A 67 -38.83 13.48 32.15
C GLY A 67 -39.07 13.26 33.65
N SER A 68 -40.02 14.00 34.22
CA SER A 68 -40.47 13.84 35.61
C SER A 68 -41.14 12.48 35.92
N GLY A 69 -41.21 11.57 34.95
CA GLY A 69 -41.78 10.22 35.06
C GLY A 69 -40.77 9.11 35.42
N GLY A 70 -39.47 9.41 35.55
CA GLY A 70 -38.46 8.41 35.87
C GLY A 70 -37.92 7.62 34.67
N ASP A 71 -38.18 8.10 33.45
CA ASP A 71 -37.44 7.68 32.25
C ASP A 71 -35.97 8.09 32.41
N ASP A 72 -35.04 7.37 31.79
CA ASP A 72 -33.61 7.73 31.80
C ASP A 72 -33.29 8.62 30.58
N ASP A 73 -32.14 9.27 30.58
CA ASP A 73 -31.73 10.18 29.51
C ASP A 73 -31.46 9.40 28.20
N ALA A 74 -31.79 10.01 27.06
CA ALA A 74 -31.58 9.45 25.74
C ALA A 74 -30.66 10.33 24.88
N TRP A 75 -29.74 9.69 24.16
CA TRP A 75 -28.86 10.29 23.17
C TRP A 75 -29.02 9.60 21.82
N GLY A 76 -29.13 10.42 20.78
CA GLY A 76 -29.13 10.01 19.39
C GLY A 76 -28.07 10.79 18.61
N MET A 77 -27.72 10.31 17.43
CA MET A 77 -26.73 10.94 16.57
C MET A 77 -27.22 10.93 15.12
N ALA A 78 -27.04 12.04 14.43
CA ALA A 78 -27.23 12.10 12.98
C ALA A 78 -26.22 11.19 12.27
N GLU A 79 -26.52 10.85 11.01
CA GLU A 79 -25.57 10.14 10.16
C GLU A 79 -24.29 10.97 9.98
N ILE A 80 -23.14 10.30 9.98
CA ILE A 80 -21.86 10.90 9.59
C ILE A 80 -21.38 10.20 8.32
N ALA A 81 -21.23 10.99 7.26
CA ALA A 81 -20.70 10.54 5.97
C ALA A 81 -19.51 11.42 5.58
N LEU A 82 -18.30 10.86 5.63
CA LEU A 82 -17.06 11.53 5.24
C LEU A 82 -16.46 10.80 4.05
N ASN A 83 -15.90 11.53 3.09
CA ASN A 83 -15.18 10.91 1.99
C ASN A 83 -13.98 11.76 1.59
N LYS A 84 -12.99 11.10 0.98
CA LYS A 84 -11.74 11.73 0.59
C LYS A 84 -11.89 12.95 -0.32
N ALA A 85 -12.86 12.92 -1.23
CA ALA A 85 -13.01 13.96 -2.25
C ALA A 85 -13.56 15.27 -1.69
N THR A 86 -14.39 15.22 -0.65
CA THR A 86 -15.08 16.39 -0.10
C THR A 86 -14.63 16.75 1.32
N PHE A 87 -13.88 15.89 2.00
CA PHE A 87 -13.42 16.17 3.35
C PHE A 87 -12.30 17.20 3.36
N ALA A 88 -12.55 18.34 4.00
CA ALA A 88 -11.61 19.47 4.10
C ALA A 88 -10.96 19.63 5.49
N GLY A 89 -11.27 18.72 6.43
CA GLY A 89 -10.74 18.74 7.79
C GLY A 89 -9.33 18.15 7.90
N VAL A 90 -8.82 18.10 9.13
CA VAL A 90 -7.54 17.43 9.43
C VAL A 90 -7.72 15.92 9.23
N GLN A 91 -6.81 15.32 8.47
CA GLN A 91 -6.75 13.88 8.26
C GLN A 91 -5.39 13.33 8.70
N GLU A 92 -5.40 12.14 9.28
CA GLU A 92 -4.22 11.37 9.62
C GLU A 92 -4.41 9.94 9.13
N ILE A 93 -3.41 9.40 8.43
CA ILE A 93 -3.48 8.08 7.83
C ILE A 93 -2.34 7.23 8.40
N LYS A 94 -2.65 5.96 8.66
CA LYS A 94 -1.69 4.97 9.07
C LYS A 94 -2.04 3.61 8.48
N PHE A 95 -1.42 3.29 7.36
CA PHE A 95 -1.48 1.98 6.72
C PHE A 95 -0.36 1.06 7.21
N PRO A 96 -0.49 -0.26 7.03
CA PRO A 96 0.63 -1.18 7.17
C PRO A 96 1.73 -0.82 6.16
N SER A 97 2.97 -0.84 6.63
CA SER A 97 4.15 -0.47 5.84
C SER A 97 5.12 -1.64 5.71
N ALA A 98 5.87 -1.64 4.62
CA ALA A 98 6.91 -2.62 4.33
C ALA A 98 8.01 -1.92 3.52
N ALA A 99 9.26 -2.36 3.68
CA ALA A 99 10.40 -1.71 3.03
C ALA A 99 11.38 -2.74 2.49
N GLY A 100 11.94 -2.44 1.32
CA GLY A 100 12.97 -3.26 0.70
C GLY A 100 12.49 -4.62 0.21
N ILE A 101 11.22 -4.75 -0.19
CA ILE A 101 10.67 -6.01 -0.68
C ILE A 101 11.21 -6.28 -2.09
N PRO A 102 11.98 -7.35 -2.30
CA PRO A 102 12.56 -7.64 -3.61
C PRO A 102 11.53 -8.31 -4.52
N VAL A 103 11.39 -7.78 -5.73
CA VAL A 103 10.51 -8.27 -6.78
C VAL A 103 11.36 -8.51 -8.02
N PRO A 104 11.42 -9.75 -8.54
CA PRO A 104 12.09 -10.01 -9.80
C PRO A 104 11.47 -9.19 -10.93
N ALA A 105 12.29 -8.40 -11.63
CA ALA A 105 11.83 -7.51 -12.70
C ALA A 105 12.35 -7.91 -14.08
N GLY A 106 13.32 -8.83 -14.14
CA GLY A 106 13.81 -9.37 -15.41
C GLY A 106 15.17 -10.02 -15.31
N LEU A 107 15.72 -10.36 -16.48
CA LEU A 107 17.01 -11.01 -16.62
C LEU A 107 17.73 -10.48 -17.87
N ILE A 108 19.02 -10.21 -17.75
CA ILE A 108 19.91 -9.92 -18.88
C ILE A 108 20.84 -11.11 -19.05
N THR A 109 20.85 -11.72 -20.23
CA THR A 109 21.71 -12.88 -20.51
C THR A 109 22.91 -12.44 -21.33
N ALA A 110 24.12 -12.62 -20.78
CA ALA A 110 25.36 -12.45 -21.53
C ALA A 110 25.65 -13.73 -22.33
N LYS A 111 25.88 -13.56 -23.63
CA LYS A 111 26.22 -14.65 -24.54
C LYS A 111 27.58 -14.45 -25.15
N ASP A 112 28.27 -15.56 -25.40
CA ASP A 112 29.54 -15.57 -26.10
C ASP A 112 29.36 -15.42 -27.61
N THR A 113 30.47 -15.33 -28.32
CA THR A 113 30.59 -15.28 -29.78
C THR A 113 29.97 -16.51 -30.47
N ASP A 114 29.92 -17.67 -29.80
CA ASP A 114 29.25 -18.88 -30.27
C ASP A 114 27.76 -18.98 -29.85
N ALA A 115 27.22 -17.91 -29.27
CA ALA A 115 25.87 -17.78 -28.72
C ALA A 115 25.58 -18.64 -27.48
N SER A 116 26.57 -19.32 -26.89
CA SER A 116 26.43 -19.96 -25.58
C SER A 116 26.23 -18.93 -24.48
N THR A 117 25.48 -19.28 -23.43
CA THR A 117 25.29 -18.39 -22.28
C THR A 117 26.52 -18.45 -21.37
N ILE A 118 27.10 -17.28 -21.11
CA ILE A 118 28.24 -17.11 -20.18
C ILE A 118 27.71 -16.88 -18.77
N SER A 119 26.79 -15.92 -18.64
CA SER A 119 26.23 -15.53 -17.35
C SER A 119 24.85 -14.88 -17.53
N THR A 120 24.18 -14.66 -16.40
CA THR A 120 22.91 -13.95 -16.33
C THR A 120 22.97 -12.91 -15.21
N PHE A 121 22.49 -11.71 -15.50
CA PHE A 121 22.32 -10.63 -14.53
C PHE A 121 20.84 -10.51 -14.18
N ALA A 122 20.52 -10.59 -12.89
CA ALA A 122 19.16 -10.43 -12.39
C ALA A 122 18.82 -8.95 -12.27
N VAL A 123 17.65 -8.56 -12.79
CA VAL A 123 17.06 -7.25 -12.57
C VAL A 123 16.06 -7.39 -11.42
N THR A 124 16.28 -6.67 -10.33
CA THR A 124 15.42 -6.70 -9.14
C THR A 124 14.87 -5.31 -8.88
N LEU A 125 13.56 -5.23 -8.68
CA LEU A 125 12.85 -4.06 -8.18
C LEU A 125 12.71 -4.19 -6.66
N SER A 126 13.09 -3.18 -5.90
CA SER A 126 12.91 -3.11 -4.46
C SER A 126 11.77 -2.15 -4.16
N LEU A 127 10.68 -2.67 -3.60
CA LEU A 127 9.49 -1.90 -3.27
C LEU A 127 9.44 -1.50 -1.80
N THR A 128 8.94 -0.30 -1.54
CA THR A 128 8.69 0.22 -0.20
C THR A 128 7.31 0.86 -0.15
N ALA A 129 6.42 0.30 0.67
CA ALA A 129 5.11 0.85 0.97
C ALA A 129 5.17 1.64 2.29
N SER A 130 4.84 2.92 2.25
CA SER A 130 4.81 3.79 3.43
C SER A 130 3.50 3.65 4.21
N ASP A 131 3.53 4.03 5.48
CA ASP A 131 2.33 4.08 6.31
C ASP A 131 1.37 5.23 5.91
N GLN A 132 1.77 6.08 4.98
CA GLN A 132 0.92 7.11 4.38
C GLN A 132 0.29 6.67 3.05
N GLY A 133 0.52 5.43 2.63
CA GLY A 133 -0.06 4.88 1.41
C GLY A 133 0.71 5.27 0.15
N ALA A 134 1.96 5.70 0.26
CA ALA A 134 2.84 5.87 -0.90
C ALA A 134 3.60 4.57 -1.18
N LEU A 135 3.77 4.22 -2.46
CA LEU A 135 4.65 3.14 -2.91
C LEU A 135 5.84 3.78 -3.62
N SER A 136 7.05 3.40 -3.24
CA SER A 136 8.27 3.77 -3.96
C SER A 136 9.01 2.52 -4.43
N ALA A 137 9.75 2.68 -5.51
CA ALA A 137 10.48 1.61 -6.16
C ALA A 137 11.91 2.03 -6.47
N SER A 138 12.85 1.08 -6.39
CA SER A 138 14.21 1.23 -6.91
C SER A 138 14.63 -0.03 -7.64
N ALA A 139 15.19 0.10 -8.83
CA ALA A 139 15.58 -1.00 -9.68
C ALA A 139 17.11 -1.14 -9.71
N ALA A 140 17.59 -2.38 -9.64
CA ALA A 140 19.01 -2.68 -9.70
C ALA A 140 19.29 -3.90 -10.56
N ILE A 141 20.44 -3.87 -11.23
CA ILE A 141 21.00 -5.03 -11.94
C ILE A 141 22.09 -5.62 -11.06
N SER A 142 22.03 -6.93 -10.85
CA SER A 142 22.99 -7.66 -10.02
C SER A 142 23.44 -8.95 -10.73
N GLY A 143 24.66 -9.37 -10.46
CA GLY A 143 25.26 -10.55 -11.08
C GLY A 143 26.77 -10.50 -11.01
N ALA A 144 27.41 -11.64 -11.25
CA ALA A 144 28.86 -11.70 -11.42
C ALA A 144 29.25 -11.21 -12.82
N ASP A 145 30.46 -10.67 -12.95
CA ASP A 145 30.99 -10.23 -14.24
C ASP A 145 31.01 -11.38 -15.25
N ALA A 146 30.58 -11.07 -16.48
CA ALA A 146 30.65 -12.00 -17.60
C ALA A 146 31.97 -11.79 -18.34
N VAL A 147 32.78 -12.83 -18.46
CA VAL A 147 34.00 -12.79 -19.26
C VAL A 147 33.80 -13.67 -20.48
N SER A 148 33.98 -13.13 -21.69
CA SER A 148 33.90 -13.93 -22.91
C SER A 148 35.00 -14.98 -22.95
N SER A 149 34.74 -16.10 -23.65
CA SER A 149 35.81 -17.03 -23.99
C SER A 149 36.89 -16.32 -24.80
N ALA A 150 38.14 -16.75 -24.61
CA ALA A 150 39.24 -16.24 -25.41
C ALA A 150 39.03 -16.61 -26.87
N THR A 151 39.00 -15.61 -27.74
CA THR A 151 38.99 -15.84 -29.18
C THR A 151 40.37 -16.32 -29.62
N ALA A 152 40.41 -17.32 -30.50
CA ALA A 152 41.66 -17.80 -31.05
C ALA A 152 42.35 -16.69 -31.87
N GLU A 153 43.61 -16.44 -31.54
CA GLU A 153 44.46 -15.47 -32.24
C GLU A 153 44.64 -15.86 -33.71
N ASN A 154 44.52 -14.87 -34.59
CA ASN A 154 44.80 -14.98 -36.00
C ASN A 154 45.85 -13.93 -36.39
N LEU A 155 47.09 -14.40 -36.57
CA LEU A 155 48.26 -13.57 -36.90
C LEU A 155 48.15 -12.72 -38.18
N LEU A 156 47.08 -12.91 -38.97
CA LEU A 156 46.83 -12.15 -40.20
C LEU A 156 45.81 -11.03 -40.03
N ASN A 157 45.13 -10.94 -38.89
CA ASN A 157 44.06 -9.98 -38.63
C ASN A 157 44.32 -9.24 -37.32
N ALA A 158 43.93 -7.96 -37.25
CA ALA A 158 43.66 -7.32 -35.97
C ALA A 158 42.25 -7.73 -35.49
N GLN A 159 42.12 -8.12 -34.23
CA GLN A 159 40.89 -8.70 -33.66
C GLN A 159 40.46 -7.97 -32.39
N VAL A 160 39.18 -7.61 -32.30
CA VAL A 160 38.59 -7.03 -31.08
C VAL A 160 37.31 -7.76 -30.72
N VAL A 161 37.26 -8.29 -29.50
CA VAL A 161 36.07 -8.88 -28.89
C VAL A 161 35.41 -7.85 -27.98
N GLN A 162 34.10 -7.67 -28.14
CA GLN A 162 33.31 -6.75 -27.32
C GLN A 162 31.88 -7.30 -27.16
N PHE A 163 31.28 -7.08 -25.99
CA PHE A 163 29.85 -7.29 -25.80
C PHE A 163 29.03 -6.18 -26.49
N MET A 164 28.12 -6.58 -27.37
CA MET A 164 27.19 -5.68 -28.05
C MET A 164 25.99 -5.36 -27.14
N LYS A 165 26.17 -4.37 -26.28
CA LYS A 165 25.13 -3.77 -25.42
C LYS A 165 24.38 -2.62 -26.14
N PRO A 166 23.20 -2.17 -25.69
CA PRO A 166 22.38 -1.20 -26.44
C PRO A 166 23.11 0.11 -26.80
N SER A 167 24.03 0.57 -25.94
CA SER A 167 24.80 1.78 -26.19
C SER A 167 26.07 1.55 -27.02
N ALA A 168 26.49 0.30 -27.21
CA ALA A 168 27.73 -0.03 -27.89
C ALA A 168 27.59 0.13 -29.41
N SER A 169 28.59 0.77 -30.00
CA SER A 169 28.82 0.74 -31.45
C SER A 169 29.84 -0.34 -31.79
N ALA A 170 29.75 -0.85 -33.02
CA ALA A 170 30.79 -1.74 -33.54
C ALA A 170 32.16 -1.03 -33.50
N PRO A 171 33.21 -1.66 -32.96
CA PRO A 171 34.53 -1.06 -32.91
C PRO A 171 35.08 -0.87 -34.33
N SER A 172 35.81 0.21 -34.56
CA SER A 172 36.62 0.37 -35.76
C SER A 172 37.96 -0.33 -35.51
N VAL A 173 38.30 -1.31 -36.34
CA VAL A 173 39.54 -2.09 -36.21
C VAL A 173 40.40 -1.85 -37.45
N GLY A 174 41.56 -1.24 -37.26
CA GLY A 174 42.59 -1.00 -38.26
C GLY A 174 43.59 -2.16 -38.35
N ALA A 175 44.27 -2.28 -39.49
CA ALA A 175 45.22 -3.38 -39.74
C ALA A 175 46.46 -3.40 -38.83
N SER A 176 46.66 -2.36 -38.01
CA SER A 176 47.77 -2.21 -37.07
C SER A 176 47.33 -2.15 -35.61
N ASP A 177 46.04 -2.36 -35.34
CA ASP A 177 45.52 -2.32 -33.98
C ASP A 177 45.93 -3.58 -33.21
N ASP A 178 46.13 -3.43 -31.90
CA ASP A 178 46.44 -4.56 -31.02
C ASP A 178 45.22 -5.47 -30.85
N ASP A 179 45.48 -6.77 -30.68
CA ASP A 179 44.42 -7.75 -30.46
C ASP A 179 43.82 -7.65 -29.05
N VAL A 180 42.49 -7.60 -28.99
CA VAL A 180 41.67 -7.73 -27.78
C VAL A 180 40.85 -9.00 -27.89
N LEU A 181 41.36 -10.10 -27.35
CA LEU A 181 40.80 -11.44 -27.55
C LEU A 181 39.74 -11.86 -26.51
N THR A 182 39.48 -11.01 -25.52
CA THR A 182 38.50 -11.23 -24.45
C THR A 182 37.79 -9.93 -24.10
N ALA A 183 36.52 -10.02 -23.70
CA ALA A 183 35.74 -8.91 -23.15
C ALA A 183 35.22 -9.24 -21.75
N THR A 184 35.05 -8.22 -20.92
CA THR A 184 34.34 -8.31 -19.63
C THR A 184 33.11 -7.41 -19.67
N LEU A 185 31.98 -7.90 -19.17
CA LEU A 185 30.75 -7.15 -18.99
C LEU A 185 30.36 -7.19 -17.52
N THR A 186 30.17 -6.02 -16.93
CA THR A 186 29.84 -5.88 -15.50
C THR A 186 28.39 -5.42 -15.29
N ALA A 187 27.85 -5.66 -14.09
CA ALA A 187 26.52 -5.16 -13.73
C ALA A 187 26.45 -3.63 -13.76
N ALA A 188 27.52 -2.93 -13.38
CA ALA A 188 27.59 -1.47 -13.36
C ALA A 188 27.49 -0.88 -14.78
N GLU A 189 28.16 -1.49 -15.76
CA GLU A 189 28.03 -1.09 -17.16
C GLU A 189 26.61 -1.30 -17.67
N LEU A 190 25.98 -2.44 -17.33
CA LEU A 190 24.59 -2.70 -17.69
C LEU A 190 23.64 -1.70 -17.03
N SER A 191 23.86 -1.32 -15.77
CA SER A 191 23.05 -0.30 -15.09
C SER A 191 23.15 1.06 -15.76
N SER A 192 24.31 1.43 -16.28
CA SER A 192 24.48 2.68 -17.05
C SER A 192 23.76 2.60 -18.41
N ASP A 193 23.85 1.46 -19.08
CA ASP A 193 23.27 1.27 -20.41
C ASP A 193 21.74 1.20 -20.40
N TYR A 194 21.16 0.58 -19.37
CA TYR A 194 19.71 0.41 -19.20
C TYR A 194 19.11 1.45 -18.24
N ALA A 195 19.80 2.55 -17.97
CA ALA A 195 19.38 3.53 -16.97
C ALA A 195 17.97 4.11 -17.27
N SER A 196 17.63 4.32 -18.54
CA SER A 196 16.30 4.79 -18.96
C SER A 196 15.21 3.77 -18.66
N GLU A 197 15.46 2.50 -18.94
CA GLU A 197 14.53 1.40 -18.74
C GLU A 197 14.31 1.14 -17.25
N LEU A 198 15.39 1.16 -16.45
CA LEU A 198 15.30 1.06 -14.99
C LEU A 198 14.47 2.21 -14.41
N ALA A 199 14.73 3.46 -14.83
CA ALA A 199 13.95 4.62 -14.39
C ALA A 199 12.48 4.54 -14.82
N ALA A 200 12.18 4.00 -16.00
CA ALA A 200 10.81 3.80 -16.46
C ALA A 200 10.07 2.75 -15.61
N ILE A 201 10.74 1.65 -15.25
CA ILE A 201 10.19 0.63 -14.35
C ILE A 201 9.96 1.24 -12.96
N GLU A 202 10.93 1.97 -12.41
CA GLU A 202 10.77 2.64 -11.12
C GLU A 202 9.59 3.61 -11.10
N ALA A 203 9.43 4.41 -12.16
CA ALA A 203 8.32 5.36 -12.29
C ALA A 203 6.96 4.67 -12.34
N ALA A 204 6.86 3.50 -13.00
CA ALA A 204 5.61 2.74 -13.08
C ALA A 204 5.13 2.22 -11.72
N TYR A 205 6.06 1.92 -10.80
CA TYR A 205 5.74 1.41 -9.46
C TYR A 205 5.88 2.47 -8.36
N THR A 206 6.19 3.72 -8.71
CA THR A 206 6.19 4.84 -7.78
C THR A 206 4.83 5.51 -7.77
N ILE A 207 4.04 5.22 -6.75
CA ILE A 207 2.68 5.73 -6.59
C ILE A 207 2.64 6.62 -5.37
N ALA A 208 2.31 7.89 -5.57
CA ALA A 208 2.19 8.86 -4.48
C ALA A 208 1.06 8.49 -3.50
N ASP A 209 -0.01 7.88 -4.02
CA ASP A 209 -1.20 7.55 -3.23
C ASP A 209 -1.87 6.26 -3.75
N MET A 210 -1.63 5.17 -3.02
CA MET A 210 -2.21 3.87 -3.28
C MET A 210 -3.70 3.81 -2.94
N VAL A 211 -4.23 4.76 -2.17
CA VAL A 211 -5.65 4.79 -1.77
C VAL A 211 -6.33 5.94 -2.47
N SER A 212 -6.73 5.74 -3.72
CA SER A 212 -7.36 6.80 -4.54
C SER A 212 -8.64 7.38 -3.93
N ALA A 213 -9.41 6.58 -3.19
CA ALA A 213 -10.60 7.04 -2.48
C ALA A 213 -10.82 6.29 -1.17
N TRP A 214 -11.45 6.96 -0.21
CA TRP A 214 -12.02 6.34 0.99
C TRP A 214 -13.34 7.01 1.35
N SER A 215 -14.21 6.27 2.03
CA SER A 215 -15.48 6.74 2.58
C SER A 215 -15.71 6.14 3.96
N ILE A 216 -16.09 6.97 4.91
CA ILE A 216 -16.49 6.60 6.26
C ILE A 216 -18.00 6.87 6.37
N ALA A 217 -18.77 5.85 6.71
CA ALA A 217 -20.20 5.96 6.94
C ALA A 217 -20.57 5.42 8.32
N ILE A 218 -21.07 6.31 9.18
CA ILE A 218 -21.67 5.97 10.48
C ILE A 218 -23.17 6.24 10.36
N PRO A 219 -24.04 5.21 10.35
CA PRO A 219 -25.48 5.41 10.30
C PRO A 219 -25.96 6.19 11.52
N SER A 220 -27.13 6.80 11.40
CA SER A 220 -27.74 7.49 12.54
C SER A 220 -27.95 6.52 13.72
N ILE A 221 -27.71 7.01 14.93
CA ILE A 221 -28.02 6.30 16.17
C ILE A 221 -29.36 6.86 16.65
N PRO A 222 -30.39 6.03 16.83
CA PRO A 222 -31.70 6.50 17.26
C PRO A 222 -31.63 7.09 18.67
N LEU A 223 -32.46 8.11 18.91
CA LEU A 223 -32.62 8.75 20.21
C LEU A 223 -33.40 7.83 21.16
N GLU A 224 -32.68 6.91 21.78
CA GLU A 224 -33.26 5.89 22.67
C GLU A 224 -32.41 5.74 23.93
N VAL A 225 -33.06 5.49 25.07
CA VAL A 225 -32.41 5.32 26.38
C VAL A 225 -31.33 4.24 26.37
N ASP A 226 -31.59 3.14 25.66
CA ASP A 226 -30.69 1.99 25.62
C ASP A 226 -29.78 1.96 24.39
N SER A 227 -29.72 3.06 23.63
CA SER A 227 -28.77 3.19 22.52
C SER A 227 -27.32 3.06 23.03
N ILE A 228 -26.42 2.59 22.16
CA ILE A 228 -25.00 2.46 22.50
C ILE A 228 -24.41 3.82 22.95
N LEU A 229 -24.89 4.92 22.35
CA LEU A 229 -24.48 6.28 22.68
C LEU A 229 -25.02 6.71 24.05
N SER A 230 -26.27 6.40 24.37
CA SER A 230 -26.86 6.70 25.68
C SER A 230 -26.17 5.93 26.81
N GLN A 231 -25.79 4.68 26.57
CA GLN A 231 -24.99 3.91 27.53
C GLN A 231 -23.61 4.55 27.73
N HIS A 232 -22.96 4.98 26.65
CA HIS A 232 -21.66 5.65 26.72
C HIS A 232 -21.73 6.99 27.46
N ALA A 233 -22.72 7.83 27.13
CA ALA A 233 -22.95 9.12 27.75
C ALA A 233 -23.19 8.97 29.27
N ARG A 234 -24.05 8.02 29.68
CA ARG A 234 -24.30 7.71 31.10
C ARG A 234 -23.03 7.22 31.82
N LEU A 235 -22.27 6.31 31.20
CA LEU A 235 -21.00 5.84 31.76
C LEU A 235 -19.96 6.96 31.89
N GLY A 236 -19.99 7.93 30.98
CA GLY A 236 -19.15 9.13 30.99
C GLY A 236 -19.67 10.27 31.87
N GLY A 237 -20.81 10.08 32.55
CA GLY A 237 -21.44 11.12 33.38
C GLY A 237 -21.87 12.36 32.61
N LYS A 238 -22.27 12.19 31.34
CA LYS A 238 -22.70 13.28 30.45
C LYS A 238 -24.18 13.59 30.69
N ASP A 239 -24.52 14.87 30.58
CA ASP A 239 -25.85 15.42 30.85
C ASP A 239 -26.35 16.36 29.72
N SER A 240 -25.64 16.35 28.59
CA SER A 240 -25.88 17.21 27.43
C SER A 240 -25.46 16.54 26.13
N SER A 241 -25.62 17.22 25.00
CA SER A 241 -25.14 16.75 23.69
C SER A 241 -23.62 16.72 23.56
N THR A 242 -22.88 17.29 24.53
CA THR A 242 -21.40 17.25 24.57
C THR A 242 -20.93 15.91 25.15
N VAL A 243 -21.09 14.84 24.36
CA VAL A 243 -20.74 13.48 24.79
C VAL A 243 -19.24 13.25 24.71
N PHE A 244 -18.60 13.66 23.62
CA PHE A 244 -17.18 13.46 23.38
C PHE A 244 -16.35 14.67 23.83
N ALA A 245 -15.28 14.45 24.58
CA ALA A 245 -14.28 15.50 24.83
C ALA A 245 -13.38 15.70 23.61
N ALA A 246 -12.79 16.88 23.47
CA ALA A 246 -11.83 17.16 22.40
C ALA A 246 -10.71 16.12 22.36
N GLY A 247 -10.49 15.52 21.20
CA GLY A 247 -9.50 14.46 20.98
C GLY A 247 -9.98 13.04 21.31
N GLU A 248 -11.18 12.84 21.86
CA GLU A 248 -11.76 11.50 21.99
C GLU A 248 -12.08 10.91 20.62
N LEU A 249 -11.99 9.57 20.56
CA LEU A 249 -12.05 8.82 19.31
C LEU A 249 -13.31 7.98 19.26
N MET A 250 -14.00 8.06 18.12
CA MET A 250 -15.07 7.17 17.72
C MET A 250 -14.57 6.30 16.56
N VAL A 251 -14.91 5.01 16.56
CA VAL A 251 -14.39 4.01 15.61
C VAL A 251 -15.54 3.28 14.95
N ALA A 252 -15.54 3.18 13.61
CA ALA A 252 -16.52 2.37 12.90
C ALA A 252 -16.29 0.88 13.19
N ALA A 253 -17.38 0.12 13.37
CA ALA A 253 -17.28 -1.31 13.68
C ALA A 253 -16.67 -2.15 12.55
N THR A 254 -16.90 -1.76 11.28
CA THR A 254 -16.42 -2.52 10.12
C THR A 254 -15.17 -1.85 9.53
N ALA A 255 -14.04 -2.53 9.66
CA ALA A 255 -12.77 -2.14 9.06
C ALA A 255 -12.72 -2.50 7.56
N ALA A 256 -11.83 -1.83 6.82
CA ALA A 256 -11.47 -2.22 5.45
C ALA A 256 -10.19 -3.07 5.47
N SER A 257 -10.11 -4.10 4.62
CA SER A 257 -8.86 -4.84 4.41
C SER A 257 -7.95 -4.06 3.47
N TYR A 258 -6.68 -3.90 3.84
CA TYR A 258 -5.64 -3.31 3.02
C TYR A 258 -4.47 -4.27 2.85
N SER A 259 -4.03 -4.44 1.61
CA SER A 259 -2.90 -5.27 1.20
C SER A 259 -2.32 -4.73 -0.09
N VAL A 260 -1.04 -4.96 -0.34
CA VAL A 260 -0.37 -4.62 -1.59
C VAL A 260 0.35 -5.84 -2.14
N ALA A 261 0.07 -6.18 -3.39
CA ALA A 261 0.77 -7.22 -4.14
C ALA A 261 1.12 -6.68 -5.53
N VAL A 262 2.23 -7.17 -6.08
CA VAL A 262 2.67 -6.89 -7.45
C VAL A 262 3.02 -8.19 -8.14
N ASN A 263 2.81 -8.29 -9.45
CA ASN A 263 3.28 -9.44 -10.20
C ASN A 263 4.74 -9.24 -10.61
N ASP A 264 5.56 -10.27 -10.45
CA ASP A 264 6.90 -10.29 -11.00
C ASP A 264 6.88 -10.45 -12.53
N TYR A 265 8.05 -10.36 -13.18
CA TYR A 265 8.16 -10.51 -14.63
C TYR A 265 7.74 -11.88 -15.18
N GLN A 266 7.55 -12.88 -14.31
CA GLN A 266 7.09 -14.23 -14.64
C GLN A 266 5.59 -14.41 -14.37
N GLY A 267 4.90 -13.38 -13.86
CA GLY A 267 3.48 -13.42 -13.52
C GLY A 267 3.18 -14.01 -12.14
N ASN A 268 4.18 -14.18 -11.27
CA ASN A 268 3.95 -14.61 -9.89
C ASN A 268 3.62 -13.40 -9.01
N ALA A 269 2.58 -13.50 -8.20
CA ALA A 269 2.26 -12.48 -7.21
C ALA A 269 3.30 -12.45 -6.08
N VAL A 270 3.89 -11.29 -5.86
CA VAL A 270 4.78 -10.96 -4.74
C VAL A 270 4.02 -10.06 -3.78
N GLN A 271 3.80 -10.54 -2.56
CA GLN A 271 3.17 -9.76 -1.50
C GLN A 271 4.15 -8.70 -0.98
N VAL A 272 3.78 -7.43 -1.10
CA VAL A 272 4.55 -6.29 -0.59
C VAL A 272 4.08 -5.93 0.83
N VAL A 273 2.77 -5.89 1.04
CA VAL A 273 2.15 -5.60 2.33
C VAL A 273 1.08 -6.66 2.60
N ASP A 274 1.25 -7.45 3.66
CA ASP A 274 0.27 -8.44 4.10
C ASP A 274 -1.10 -7.80 4.41
N ALA A 275 -2.17 -8.56 4.19
CA ALA A 275 -3.52 -8.10 4.46
C ALA A 275 -3.72 -7.76 5.94
N ALA A 276 -4.18 -6.53 6.20
CA ALA A 276 -4.49 -6.06 7.55
C ALA A 276 -5.72 -5.14 7.56
N ASN A 277 -6.39 -5.09 8.71
CA ASN A 277 -7.57 -4.26 8.90
C ASN A 277 -7.17 -2.80 9.17
N VAL A 278 -7.72 -1.89 8.37
CA VAL A 278 -7.67 -0.44 8.53
C VAL A 278 -9.01 0.03 9.07
N PHE A 279 -8.99 0.77 10.17
CA PHE A 279 -10.19 1.25 10.84
C PHE A 279 -10.52 2.69 10.45
N ALA A 280 -11.81 2.99 10.28
CA ALA A 280 -12.27 4.38 10.24
C ALA A 280 -12.31 4.94 11.65
N VAL A 281 -11.64 6.07 11.85
CA VAL A 281 -11.57 6.76 13.15
C VAL A 281 -12.04 8.20 12.96
N ILE A 282 -12.93 8.65 13.83
CA ILE A 282 -13.39 10.03 13.89
C ILE A 282 -12.92 10.60 15.22
N LYS A 283 -12.13 11.67 15.17
CA LYS A 283 -11.61 12.36 16.34
C LYS A 283 -12.43 13.61 16.58
N GLN A 284 -12.98 13.77 17.78
CA GLN A 284 -13.72 14.97 18.16
C GLN A 284 -12.83 16.21 18.05
N SER A 285 -13.26 17.18 17.25
CA SER A 285 -12.62 18.49 17.14
C SER A 285 -12.74 19.30 18.42
N ALA A 286 -11.85 20.29 18.58
CA ALA A 286 -11.91 21.26 19.69
C ALA A 286 -13.13 22.18 19.64
#